data_AF-A0A8J2VEA5-F1
#
_entry.id   AF-A0A8J2VEA5-F1
#
_cell.length_a   1.000
_cell.length_b   1.000
_cell.length_c   1.000
_cell.angle_alpha   90.00
_cell.angle_beta   90.00
_cell.angle_gamma   90.00
#
_symmetry.space_group_name_H-M   'P 1'
#
loop_
_entity.id
_entity.type
_entity.pdbx_description
1 polymer ?
#
loop_
_entity_poly.entity_id
_entity_poly.type
_entity_poly.pdbx_seq_one_letter_code
_entity_poly.pdbx_strand_id
1 'polypeptide(L)'
;MTEDFYKAFFRRSATDKELVLVGRLSLLGVSLIALYLALNPNETILNLVGYAWAGFGSAFGPVVLISLYWKRMNKWGALGGMITGAVTVIIWEQIKAFDEIYEMIPGFIACTIAIFVISLLSKKPDPKMEAEFDEAVKQVS
;
A
#
# COMPACT_ATOMS: atom_id res chain seq x y z
N MET A 1 8.03 6.46 7.61
CA MET A 1 8.77 5.93 6.43
C MET A 1 10.29 5.82 6.64
N THR A 2 10.90 6.61 7.53
CA THR A 2 12.35 6.52 7.82
C THR A 2 12.72 5.46 8.86
N GLU A 3 11.83 5.11 9.81
CA GLU A 3 12.14 4.08 10.82
C GLU A 3 12.17 2.66 10.25
N ASP A 4 11.21 2.30 9.39
CA ASP A 4 11.05 0.93 8.90
C ASP A 4 12.10 0.53 7.85
N PHE A 5 12.53 1.48 7.00
CA PHE A 5 13.53 1.22 5.96
C PHE A 5 14.96 1.20 6.49
N TYR A 6 15.29 2.00 7.53
CA TYR A 6 16.68 2.17 7.98
C TYR A 6 17.13 1.08 8.96
N LYS A 7 16.23 0.59 9.82
CA LYS A 7 16.55 -0.49 10.77
C LYS A 7 16.75 -1.85 10.10
N ALA A 8 16.13 -2.08 8.94
CA ALA A 8 16.15 -3.37 8.27
C ALA A 8 17.43 -3.65 7.46
N PHE A 9 18.12 -2.63 6.93
CA PHE A 9 19.15 -2.87 5.91
C PHE A 9 20.60 -2.59 6.31
N PHE A 10 20.93 -1.70 7.28
CA PHE A 10 22.32 -1.22 7.31
C PHE A 10 23.11 -1.08 8.62
N ARG A 11 22.56 -0.75 9.80
CA ARG A 11 23.28 -0.88 11.10
C ARG A 11 22.48 -0.27 12.26
N ARG A 12 22.60 -0.90 13.42
CA ARG A 12 21.81 -0.70 14.65
C ARG A 12 22.28 0.49 15.53
N SER A 13 23.03 1.46 14.99
CA SER A 13 23.73 2.50 15.80
C SER A 13 23.97 3.84 15.08
N ALA A 14 22.95 4.42 14.44
CA ALA A 14 23.05 5.79 13.90
C ALA A 14 22.42 6.77 14.91
N THR A 15 23.11 7.88 15.17
CA THR A 15 22.65 8.92 16.11
C THR A 15 21.49 9.68 15.47
N ASP A 16 20.50 10.18 16.23
CA ASP A 16 19.32 10.91 15.69
C ASP A 16 19.69 12.03 14.69
N LYS A 17 20.85 12.67 14.88
CA LYS A 17 21.39 13.69 13.97
C LYS A 17 21.75 13.15 12.59
N GLU A 18 22.28 11.93 12.49
CA GLU A 18 22.65 11.27 11.23
C GLU A 18 21.40 10.80 10.48
N LEU A 19 20.40 10.27 11.21
CA LEU A 19 19.10 9.91 10.64
C LEU A 19 18.41 11.13 10.01
N VAL A 20 18.46 12.29 10.68
CA VAL A 20 17.92 13.55 10.15
C VAL A 20 18.73 14.02 8.93
N LEU A 21 20.06 13.89 8.93
CA LEU A 21 20.90 14.29 7.81
C LEU A 21 20.62 13.43 6.55
N VAL A 22 20.55 12.10 6.71
CA VAL A 22 20.24 11.17 5.62
C VAL A 22 18.83 11.40 5.09
N GLY A 23 17.86 11.67 5.98
CA GLY A 23 16.51 12.06 5.60
C GLY A 23 16.49 13.34 4.75
N ARG A 24 17.24 14.38 5.16
CA ARG A 24 17.36 15.63 4.39
C ARG A 24 18.05 15.45 3.04
N LEU A 25 19.11 14.64 2.97
CA LEU A 25 19.79 14.34 1.71
C LEU A 25 18.89 13.55 0.74
N SER A 26 18.13 12.59 1.26
CA SER A 26 17.15 11.83 0.46
C SER A 26 16.04 12.75 -0.05
N LEU A 27 15.53 13.64 0.80
CA LEU A 27 14.54 14.64 0.41
C LEU A 27 15.08 15.56 -0.69
N LEU A 28 16.31 16.06 -0.54
CA LEU A 28 16.99 16.88 -1.56
C LEU A 28 17.12 16.11 -2.89
N GLY A 29 17.52 14.84 -2.85
CA GLY A 29 17.60 13.98 -4.04
C GLY A 29 16.27 13.83 -4.76
N VAL A 30 15.19 13.49 -4.02
CA VAL A 30 13.84 13.39 -4.58
C VAL A 30 13.35 14.73 -5.13
N SER A 31 13.67 15.85 -4.46
CA SER A 31 13.29 17.20 -4.87
C SER A 31 13.94 17.59 -6.21
N LEU A 32 15.21 17.22 -6.41
CA LEU A 32 15.92 17.46 -7.66
C LEU A 32 15.33 16.65 -8.82
N ILE A 33 14.98 15.38 -8.58
CA ILE A 33 14.31 14.54 -9.58
C ILE A 33 12.94 15.12 -9.93
N ALA A 34 12.15 15.52 -8.93
CA ALA A 34 10.85 16.15 -9.13
C ALA A 34 10.97 17.46 -9.92
N LEU A 35 11.97 18.30 -9.62
CA LEU A 35 12.25 19.52 -10.37
C LEU A 35 12.65 19.23 -11.81
N TYR A 36 13.50 18.22 -12.03
CA TYR A 36 13.90 17.79 -13.37
C TYR A 36 12.72 17.32 -14.22
N LEU A 37 11.81 16.54 -13.63
CA LEU A 37 10.57 16.11 -14.29
C LEU A 37 9.64 17.31 -14.55
N ALA A 38 9.49 18.23 -13.59
CA ALA A 38 8.63 19.40 -13.72
C ALA A 38 9.08 20.38 -14.83
N LEU A 39 10.38 20.45 -15.13
CA LEU A 39 10.92 21.29 -16.20
C LEU A 39 10.57 20.76 -17.61
N ASN A 40 10.19 19.49 -17.74
CA ASN A 40 9.65 18.91 -18.98
C ASN A 40 8.26 18.32 -18.70
N PRO A 41 7.22 19.17 -18.57
CA PRO A 41 5.86 18.71 -18.33
C PRO A 41 5.34 18.04 -19.59
N ASN A 42 5.66 16.76 -19.77
CA ASN A 42 4.81 15.88 -20.56
C ASN A 42 3.55 15.63 -19.71
N GLU A 43 2.36 15.62 -20.34
CA GLU A 43 1.08 15.36 -19.65
C GLU A 43 1.07 14.06 -18.83
N THR A 44 2.07 13.20 -19.05
CA THR A 44 2.34 11.99 -18.31
C THR A 44 2.61 12.17 -16.81
N ILE A 45 3.03 13.32 -16.27
CA ILE A 45 3.34 13.39 -14.81
C ILE A 45 2.08 13.26 -13.96
N LEU A 46 1.01 13.99 -14.29
CA LEU A 46 -0.25 13.90 -13.55
C LEU A 46 -0.86 12.50 -13.70
N ASN A 47 -0.77 11.91 -14.89
CA ASN A 47 -1.24 10.54 -15.14
C ASN A 47 -0.39 9.49 -14.42
N LEU A 48 0.94 9.64 -14.38
CA LEU A 48 1.85 8.73 -13.69
C LEU A 48 1.61 8.73 -12.18
N VAL A 49 1.41 9.92 -11.59
CA VAL A 49 1.06 10.04 -10.17
C VAL A 49 -0.33 9.47 -9.92
N GLY A 50 -1.32 9.80 -10.77
CA GLY A 50 -2.67 9.25 -10.68
C GLY A 50 -2.69 7.71 -10.72
N TYR A 51 -1.94 7.12 -11.64
CA TYR A 51 -1.74 5.69 -11.77
C TYR A 51 -1.10 5.06 -10.52
N ALA A 52 -0.04 5.67 -9.98
CA ALA A 52 0.58 5.21 -8.74
C ALA A 52 -0.41 5.28 -7.55
N TRP A 53 -1.24 6.33 -7.48
CA TRP A 53 -2.30 6.45 -6.49
C TRP A 53 -3.45 5.45 -6.70
N ALA A 54 -3.77 5.09 -7.94
CA ALA A 54 -4.76 4.05 -8.25
C ALA A 54 -4.28 2.66 -7.79
N GLY A 55 -3.01 2.33 -8.05
CA GLY A 55 -2.38 1.10 -7.55
C GLY A 55 -2.35 1.06 -6.01
N PHE A 56 -2.00 2.16 -5.36
CA PHE A 56 -2.01 2.24 -3.90
C PHE A 56 -3.43 2.17 -3.32
N GLY A 57 -4.37 2.93 -3.87
CA GLY A 57 -5.76 2.99 -3.40
C GLY A 57 -6.50 1.67 -3.56
N SER A 58 -6.27 0.95 -4.65
CA SER A 58 -6.85 -0.38 -4.90
C SER A 58 -6.27 -1.47 -3.99
N ALA A 59 -5.01 -1.37 -3.60
CA ALA A 59 -4.36 -2.32 -2.69
C ALA A 59 -4.66 -2.03 -1.22
N PHE A 60 -4.50 -0.77 -0.78
CA PHE A 60 -4.64 -0.38 0.62
C PHE A 60 -6.08 -0.15 1.05
N GLY A 61 -6.94 0.40 0.19
CA GLY A 61 -8.33 0.72 0.53
C GLY A 61 -9.10 -0.49 1.07
N PRO A 62 -9.17 -1.61 0.32
CA PRO A 62 -9.86 -2.82 0.78
C PRO A 62 -9.24 -3.40 2.05
N VAL A 63 -7.90 -3.39 2.14
CA VAL A 63 -7.18 -3.93 3.30
C VAL A 63 -7.55 -3.17 4.57
N VAL A 64 -7.50 -1.84 4.54
CA VAL A 64 -7.83 -1.02 5.69
C VAL A 64 -9.29 -1.20 6.08
N LEU A 65 -10.21 -1.14 5.11
CA LEU A 65 -11.64 -1.29 5.38
C LEU A 65 -11.95 -2.66 6.00
N ILE A 66 -11.49 -3.74 5.39
CA ILE A 66 -11.77 -5.10 5.88
C ILE A 66 -11.09 -5.34 7.23
N SER A 67 -9.90 -4.77 7.47
CA SER A 67 -9.21 -4.91 8.76
C SER A 67 -9.98 -4.31 9.94
N LEU A 68 -10.84 -3.31 9.70
CA LEU A 68 -11.65 -2.67 10.74
C LEU A 68 -12.96 -3.41 11.00
N TYR A 69 -13.55 -4.03 9.97
CA TYR A 69 -14.88 -4.65 10.08
C TYR A 69 -14.83 -6.18 10.19
N TRP A 70 -13.72 -6.83 9.83
CA TRP A 70 -13.66 -8.29 9.73
C TRP A 70 -12.53 -8.90 10.56
N LYS A 71 -12.89 -9.37 11.76
CA LYS A 71 -11.98 -10.03 12.71
C LYS A 71 -11.20 -11.22 12.14
N ARG A 72 -11.74 -11.92 11.13
CA ARG A 72 -11.09 -13.10 10.54
C ARG A 72 -9.94 -12.75 9.59
N MET A 73 -9.76 -11.47 9.23
CA MET A 73 -8.67 -11.06 8.37
C MET A 73 -7.32 -11.39 8.99
N ASN A 74 -6.41 -11.95 8.20
CA ASN A 74 -5.06 -12.30 8.65
C ASN A 74 -3.99 -11.69 7.74
N LYS A 75 -2.73 -11.80 8.18
CA LYS A 75 -1.57 -11.23 7.49
C LYS A 75 -1.40 -11.76 6.06
N TRP A 76 -1.73 -13.04 5.83
CA TRP A 76 -1.64 -13.66 4.50
C TRP A 76 -2.74 -13.17 3.56
N GLY A 77 -3.96 -12.99 4.06
CA GLY A 77 -5.05 -12.37 3.33
C GLY A 77 -4.79 -10.92 2.98
N ALA A 78 -4.25 -10.14 3.92
CA ALA A 78 -3.81 -8.77 3.68
C ALA A 78 -2.74 -8.70 2.58
N LEU A 79 -1.68 -9.49 2.71
CA LEU A 79 -0.57 -9.50 1.74
C LEU A 79 -1.02 -9.98 0.36
N GLY A 80 -1.76 -11.08 0.30
CA GLY A 80 -2.29 -11.63 -0.96
C GLY A 80 -3.28 -10.67 -1.63
N GLY A 81 -4.11 -9.99 -0.85
CA GLY A 81 -4.96 -8.90 -1.29
C GLY A 81 -4.19 -7.77 -1.96
N MET A 82 -3.21 -7.20 -1.24
CA MET A 82 -2.38 -6.10 -1.75
C MET A 82 -1.67 -6.46 -3.06
N ILE A 83 -1.06 -7.65 -3.13
CA ILE A 83 -0.37 -8.12 -4.34
C ILE A 83 -1.38 -8.27 -5.48
N THR A 84 -2.54 -8.89 -5.22
CA THR A 84 -3.57 -9.08 -6.26
C THR A 84 -4.10 -7.75 -6.77
N GLY A 85 -4.40 -6.80 -5.89
CA GLY A 85 -4.86 -5.46 -6.26
C GLY A 85 -3.84 -4.71 -7.12
N ALA A 86 -2.57 -4.67 -6.67
CA ALA A 86 -1.50 -4.01 -7.40
C ALA A 86 -1.24 -4.63 -8.79
N VAL A 87 -1.20 -5.97 -8.86
CA VAL A 87 -1.01 -6.69 -10.13
C VAL A 87 -2.20 -6.46 -11.07
N THR A 88 -3.42 -6.42 -10.52
CA THR A 88 -4.63 -6.16 -11.32
C THR A 88 -4.56 -4.79 -11.98
N VAL A 89 -4.16 -3.74 -11.26
CA VAL A 89 -4.00 -2.39 -11.85
C VAL A 89 -2.95 -2.40 -12.97
N ILE A 90 -1.79 -3.04 -12.76
CA ILE A 90 -0.73 -3.11 -13.78
C ILE A 90 -1.17 -3.87 -15.04
N ILE A 91 -1.97 -4.93 -14.87
CA ILE A 91 -2.50 -5.69 -16.00
C ILE A 91 -3.60 -4.90 -16.71
N TRP A 92 -4.44 -4.18 -15.95
CA TRP A 92 -5.56 -3.42 -16.50
C TRP A 92 -5.09 -2.31 -17.46
N GLU A 93 -4.02 -1.58 -17.10
CA GLU A 93 -3.43 -0.50 -17.92
C GLU A 93 -2.91 -1.00 -19.28
N GLN A 94 -2.54 -2.28 -19.35
CA GLN A 94 -2.06 -2.87 -20.61
C GLN A 94 -3.21 -3.25 -21.55
N ILE A 95 -4.45 -3.30 -21.06
CA ILE A 95 -5.63 -3.70 -21.83
C ILE A 95 -6.40 -2.46 -22.29
N LYS A 96 -6.01 -1.94 -23.46
CA LYS A 96 -6.65 -0.77 -24.12
C LYS A 96 -8.15 -0.88 -24.40
N ALA A 97 -8.73 -2.08 -24.21
CA ALA A 97 -10.16 -2.30 -24.37
C ALA A 97 -10.99 -1.77 -23.18
N PHE A 98 -10.35 -1.44 -22.05
CA PHE A 98 -11.02 -0.99 -20.83
C PHE A 98 -10.55 0.39 -20.35
N ASP A 99 -9.93 1.22 -21.22
CA ASP A 99 -9.41 2.56 -20.89
C ASP A 99 -10.48 3.51 -20.31
N GLU A 100 -11.77 3.25 -20.57
CA GLU A 100 -12.88 4.03 -20.00
C GLU A 100 -13.15 3.70 -18.52
N ILE A 101 -12.71 2.54 -18.04
CA ILE A 101 -12.92 2.10 -16.66
C ILE A 101 -11.69 2.46 -15.84
N TYR A 102 -11.90 3.31 -14.84
CA TYR A 102 -10.85 3.69 -13.89
C TYR A 102 -10.30 2.45 -13.18
N GLU A 103 -9.01 2.18 -13.38
CA GLU A 103 -8.31 0.94 -13.02
C GLU A 103 -8.33 0.62 -11.52
N MET A 104 -8.50 1.65 -10.70
CA MET A 104 -8.66 1.50 -9.26
C MET A 104 -9.88 0.63 -8.91
N ILE A 105 -10.96 0.70 -9.69
CA ILE A 105 -12.21 -0.04 -9.44
C ILE A 105 -11.99 -1.56 -9.54
N PRO A 106 -11.52 -2.11 -10.68
CA PRO A 106 -11.26 -3.55 -10.80
C PRO A 106 -10.16 -4.00 -9.84
N GLY A 107 -9.11 -3.19 -9.62
CA GLY A 107 -8.07 -3.49 -8.63
C GLY A 107 -8.63 -3.62 -7.20
N PHE A 108 -9.51 -2.70 -6.80
CA PHE A 108 -10.15 -2.70 -5.48
C PHE A 108 -11.03 -3.94 -5.29
N ILE A 109 -11.82 -4.31 -6.31
CA ILE A 109 -12.68 -5.50 -6.29
C ILE A 109 -11.83 -6.77 -6.21
N ALA A 110 -10.80 -6.89 -7.05
CA ALA A 110 -9.91 -8.04 -7.07
C ALA A 110 -9.17 -8.20 -5.74
N CYS A 111 -8.66 -7.10 -5.16
CA CYS A 111 -8.05 -7.07 -3.84
C CYS A 111 -9.04 -7.53 -2.76
N THR A 112 -10.26 -6.99 -2.75
CA THR A 112 -11.32 -7.39 -1.80
C THR A 112 -11.58 -8.89 -1.86
N ILE A 113 -11.82 -9.44 -3.06
CA ILE A 113 -12.07 -10.87 -3.26
C ILE A 113 -10.88 -11.70 -2.79
N ALA A 114 -9.66 -11.30 -3.15
CA ALA A 114 -8.44 -11.99 -2.74
C ALA A 114 -8.27 -11.99 -1.21
N ILE A 115 -8.58 -10.89 -0.53
CA ILE A 115 -8.54 -10.83 0.94
C ILE A 115 -9.49 -11.86 1.54
N PHE A 116 -10.74 -11.92 1.08
CA PHE A 116 -11.70 -12.91 1.57
C PHE A 116 -11.21 -14.33 1.29
N VAL A 117 -10.91 -14.66 0.03
CA VAL A 117 -10.51 -16.00 -0.38
C VAL A 117 -9.25 -16.46 0.36
N ILE A 118 -8.21 -15.65 0.38
CA ILE A 118 -6.92 -16.02 1.00
C ILE A 118 -7.05 -16.06 2.52
N SER A 119 -7.79 -15.15 3.16
CA SER A 119 -8.01 -15.21 4.62
C SER A 119 -8.83 -16.45 5.03
N LEU A 120 -9.76 -16.91 4.17
CA LEU A 120 -10.55 -18.11 4.42
C LEU A 120 -9.74 -19.40 4.24
N LEU A 121 -8.87 -19.43 3.23
CA LEU A 121 -8.02 -20.60 2.89
C LEU A 121 -6.77 -20.72 3.77
N SER A 122 -6.28 -19.61 4.31
CA SER A 122 -5.11 -19.59 5.19
C SER A 122 -5.46 -19.83 6.65
N LYS A 123 -4.43 -19.97 7.49
CA LYS A 123 -4.61 -20.21 8.92
C LYS A 123 -5.39 -19.07 9.57
N LYS A 124 -6.19 -19.41 10.59
CA LYS A 124 -6.90 -18.42 11.41
C LYS A 124 -5.92 -17.35 11.93
N PRO A 125 -6.39 -16.11 12.11
CA PRO A 125 -5.58 -15.06 12.71
C PRO A 125 -5.05 -15.49 14.08
N ASP A 126 -3.88 -14.98 14.43
CA ASP A 126 -3.24 -15.25 15.71
C ASP A 126 -4.16 -14.80 16.85
N PRO A 127 -4.30 -15.57 17.95
CA PRO A 127 -5.07 -15.16 19.12
C PRO A 127 -4.74 -13.75 19.62
N LYS A 128 -3.48 -13.31 19.46
CA LYS A 128 -3.08 -11.94 19.79
C LYS A 128 -3.76 -10.90 18.90
N MET A 129 -3.85 -11.13 17.58
CA MET A 129 -4.55 -10.22 16.66
C MET A 129 -6.05 -10.19 16.95
N GLU A 130 -6.65 -11.34 17.28
CA GLU A 130 -8.06 -11.39 17.64
C GLU A 130 -8.35 -10.60 18.93
N ALA A 131 -7.46 -10.69 19.92
CA ALA A 131 -7.58 -9.93 21.17
C ALA A 131 -7.40 -8.42 20.94
N GLU A 132 -6.42 -8.01 20.14
CA GLU A 132 -6.21 -6.60 19.75
C GLU A 132 -7.44 -6.03 19.02
N PHE A 133 -8.03 -6.81 18.10
CA PHE A 133 -9.27 -6.42 17.42
C PHE A 133 -10.44 -6.24 18.40
N ASP A 134 -10.63 -7.19 19.32
CA ASP A 134 -11.71 -7.11 20.32
C ASP A 134 -11.53 -5.92 21.28
N GLU A 135 -10.29 -5.60 21.65
CA GLU A 135 -9.99 -4.42 22.47
C GLU A 135 -10.31 -3.12 21.72
N ALA A 136 -9.90 -3.03 20.44
CA ALA A 136 -10.20 -1.86 19.61
C ALA A 136 -11.72 -1.64 19.44
N VAL A 137 -12.50 -2.71 19.23
CA VAL A 137 -13.96 -2.60 19.12
C VAL A 137 -14.60 -2.13 20.43
N LYS A 138 -14.08 -2.58 21.59
CA LYS A 138 -14.58 -2.16 22.91
C LYS A 138 -14.30 -0.69 23.23
N GLN A 139 -13.24 -0.09 22.68
CA GLN A 139 -12.93 1.33 22.91
C GLN A 139 -13.86 2.27 22.12
N VAL A 140 -14.47 1.77 21.04
CA VAL A 140 -15.34 2.55 20.13
C VAL A 140 -16.83 2.34 20.42
N SER A 141 -17.19 1.30 21.19
CA SER A 141 -18.57 0.95 21.58
C SER A 141 -18.94 1.49 22.95
#